data_AF-A0A8S3T043-F1
#
_entry.id   AF-A0A8S3T043-F1
#
_cell.length_a   1.000
_cell.length_b   1.000
_cell.length_c   1.000
_cell.angle_alpha   90.00
_cell.angle_beta   90.00
_cell.angle_gamma   90.00
#
_symmetry.space_group_name_H-M   'P 1'
#
loop_
_entity.id
_entity.type
_entity.pdbx_description
1 polymer ?
#
loop_
_entity_poly.entity_id
_entity_poly.type
_entity_poly.pdbx_seq_one_letter_code
_entity_poly.pdbx_strand_id
1 'polypeptide(L)'
;MYTSDWVIILKKNASEFLPEFISSNDIFKSLCQNHPLLSTRQLHEKWLDKIRDKVQVRASYEDEIPPSFTALHFHWLRSCLVSQMYEQASDNTIALPTYSEYGYEVRNCDTTVVPIWDDKHHIEAVENHVKWLLRGCKCKKGCMKNNCKCKKNNQKCGPGCSCINYQNCSESVGICSEIEIEESVGLASSGSDSEDEQVTIQNDNL
;
A
#
# COMPACT_ATOMS: atom_id res chain seq x y z
N MET A 1 -15.24 -4.58 -8.81
CA MET A 1 -15.26 -5.79 -7.95
C MET A 1 -14.04 -6.63 -8.29
N TYR A 2 -12.93 -6.48 -7.55
CA TYR A 2 -11.66 -7.18 -7.76
C TYR A 2 -11.52 -8.33 -6.75
N THR A 3 -12.22 -9.45 -6.98
CA THR A 3 -12.24 -10.56 -6.01
C THR A 3 -11.83 -11.91 -6.57
N SER A 4 -11.44 -12.04 -7.85
CA SER A 4 -11.07 -13.35 -8.42
C SER A 4 -9.60 -13.70 -8.22
N ASP A 5 -8.70 -12.79 -8.55
CA ASP A 5 -7.28 -13.15 -8.72
C ASP A 5 -6.55 -13.28 -7.37
N TRP A 6 -6.89 -12.43 -6.41
CA TRP A 6 -6.44 -12.57 -5.02
C TRP A 6 -6.98 -13.84 -4.35
N VAL A 7 -8.23 -14.21 -4.64
CA VAL A 7 -8.84 -15.43 -4.10
C VAL A 7 -8.18 -16.67 -4.71
N ILE A 8 -7.73 -16.62 -5.96
CA ILE A 8 -7.00 -17.72 -6.60
C ILE A 8 -5.59 -17.85 -6.02
N ILE A 9 -4.85 -16.76 -5.80
CA ILE A 9 -3.52 -16.79 -5.15
C ILE A 9 -3.65 -17.30 -3.71
N LEU A 10 -4.63 -16.80 -2.95
CA LEU A 10 -4.90 -17.26 -1.58
C LEU A 10 -5.34 -18.73 -1.53
N LYS A 11 -6.18 -19.20 -2.47
CA LYS A 11 -6.62 -20.61 -2.53
C LYS A 11 -5.55 -21.57 -3.02
N LYS A 12 -4.69 -21.15 -3.95
CA LYS A 12 -3.62 -22.00 -4.50
C LYS A 12 -2.51 -22.25 -3.49
N ASN A 13 -2.33 -21.33 -2.54
CA ASN A 13 -1.38 -21.46 -1.44
C ASN A 13 -2.06 -21.89 -0.12
N ALA A 14 -3.39 -21.96 -0.04
CA ALA A 14 -4.14 -22.36 1.17
C ALA A 14 -3.73 -23.75 1.71
N SER A 15 -3.28 -24.66 0.83
CA SER A 15 -2.78 -25.98 1.21
C SER A 15 -1.36 -25.99 1.79
N GLU A 16 -0.58 -24.91 1.63
CA GLU A 16 0.72 -24.75 2.29
C GLU A 16 0.60 -24.20 3.72
N PHE A 17 -0.62 -23.82 4.15
CA PHE A 17 -0.83 -23.15 5.43
C PHE A 17 -0.96 -24.06 6.66
N LEU A 18 -1.01 -25.40 6.55
CA LEU A 18 -1.11 -26.30 7.72
C LEU A 18 -0.44 -27.67 7.48
N PRO A 19 0.49 -28.09 8.36
CA PRO A 19 0.07 -28.76 9.59
C PRO A 19 0.78 -28.19 10.83
N GLU A 20 0.02 -28.00 11.92
CA GLU A 20 0.40 -27.29 13.17
C GLU A 20 0.57 -25.76 13.03
N PHE A 21 -0.56 -25.06 12.91
CA PHE A 21 -0.61 -23.62 13.21
C PHE A 21 -0.43 -23.43 14.72
N ILE A 22 0.83 -23.37 15.16
CA ILE A 22 1.16 -22.83 16.47
C ILE A 22 0.80 -21.36 16.43
N SER A 23 -0.18 -20.95 17.25
CA SER A 23 -0.64 -19.56 17.25
C SER A 23 0.51 -18.62 17.65
N SER A 24 0.50 -17.39 17.14
CA SER A 24 1.51 -16.38 17.52
C SER A 24 1.59 -16.18 19.04
N ASN A 25 0.47 -16.36 19.75
CA ASN A 25 0.41 -16.31 21.21
C ASN A 25 1.17 -17.50 21.85
N ASP A 26 1.01 -18.71 21.33
CA ASP A 26 1.70 -19.89 21.86
C ASP A 26 3.21 -19.82 21.62
N ILE A 27 3.64 -19.24 20.49
CA ILE A 27 5.05 -18.93 20.23
C ILE A 27 5.58 -17.97 21.31
N PHE A 28 4.83 -16.92 21.63
CA PHE A 28 5.23 -15.95 22.64
C PHE A 28 5.30 -16.57 24.04
N LYS A 29 4.27 -17.31 24.46
CA LYS A 29 4.26 -18.02 25.76
C LYS A 29 5.44 -18.99 25.87
N SER A 30 5.74 -19.72 24.81
CA SER A 30 6.90 -20.62 24.76
C SER A 30 8.21 -19.85 24.95
N LEU A 31 8.36 -18.68 24.34
CA LEU A 31 9.54 -17.83 24.54
C LEU A 31 9.66 -17.33 25.98
N CYS A 32 8.55 -16.88 26.59
CA CYS A 32 8.53 -16.45 28.00
C CYS A 32 8.96 -17.58 28.95
N GLN A 33 8.49 -18.81 28.71
CA GLN A 33 8.84 -19.98 29.52
C GLN A 33 10.30 -20.38 29.36
N ASN A 34 10.82 -20.34 28.13
CA ASN A 34 12.17 -20.80 27.82
C ASN A 34 13.26 -19.75 28.13
N HIS A 35 12.89 -18.48 28.27
CA HIS A 35 13.83 -17.38 28.48
C HIS A 35 13.35 -16.39 29.57
N PRO A 36 13.18 -16.84 30.83
CA PRO A 36 12.62 -16.01 31.89
C PRO A 36 13.51 -14.83 32.31
N LEU A 37 14.80 -14.85 31.94
CA LEU A 37 15.76 -13.80 32.27
C LEU A 37 15.80 -12.66 31.24
N LEU A 38 15.09 -12.79 30.12
CA LEU A 38 15.05 -11.74 29.10
C LEU A 38 14.05 -10.66 29.50
N SER A 39 14.41 -9.41 29.21
CA SER A 39 13.46 -8.29 29.30
C SER A 39 12.28 -8.49 28.34
N THR A 40 11.15 -7.84 28.63
CA THR A 40 9.95 -7.85 27.77
C THR A 40 10.30 -7.46 26.33
N ARG A 41 11.16 -6.45 26.14
CA ARG A 41 11.63 -6.01 24.82
C ARG A 41 12.39 -7.10 24.07
N GLN A 42 13.32 -7.79 24.74
CA GLN A 42 14.10 -8.89 24.15
C GLN A 42 13.23 -10.10 23.81
N LEU A 43 12.20 -10.38 24.62
CA LEU A 43 11.22 -11.43 24.32
C LEU A 43 10.38 -11.08 23.08
N HIS A 44 9.92 -9.85 22.97
CA HIS A 44 9.18 -9.35 21.80
C HIS A 44 10.03 -9.36 20.52
N GLU A 45 11.33 -9.06 20.62
CA GLU A 45 12.26 -9.09 19.49
C GLU A 45 12.46 -10.52 18.98
N LYS A 46 12.76 -11.47 19.88
CA LYS A 46 12.85 -12.91 19.53
C LYS A 46 11.56 -13.47 18.96
N TRP A 47 10.41 -12.95 19.40
CA TRP A 47 9.12 -13.32 18.87
C TRP A 47 8.92 -12.82 17.44
N LEU A 48 9.28 -11.57 17.16
CA LEU A 48 9.25 -10.99 15.82
C LEU A 48 10.12 -11.80 14.85
N ASP A 49 11.34 -12.15 15.25
CA ASP A 49 12.26 -12.94 14.42
C ASP A 49 11.70 -14.34 14.13
N LYS A 50 11.13 -15.01 15.14
CA LYS A 50 10.46 -16.31 14.92
C LYS A 50 9.27 -16.23 13.97
N ILE A 51 8.54 -15.12 13.96
CA ILE A 51 7.48 -14.90 12.98
C ILE A 51 8.08 -14.73 11.61
N ARG A 52 9.08 -13.85 11.45
CA ARG A 52 9.76 -13.61 10.17
C ARG A 52 10.31 -14.88 9.56
N ASP A 53 11.04 -15.69 10.33
CA ASP A 53 11.59 -16.97 9.86
C ASP A 53 10.50 -17.90 9.30
N LYS A 54 9.36 -17.98 10.00
CA LYS A 54 8.24 -18.82 9.55
C LYS A 54 7.57 -18.32 8.29
N VAL A 55 7.48 -17.00 8.13
CA VAL A 55 6.84 -16.39 6.97
C VAL A 55 7.79 -16.41 5.76
N GLN A 56 9.09 -16.15 5.96
CA GLN A 56 10.13 -16.23 4.92
C GLN A 56 10.25 -17.62 4.29
N VAL A 57 10.04 -18.70 5.08
CA VAL A 57 9.98 -20.07 4.54
C VAL A 57 8.82 -20.26 3.54
N ARG A 58 7.78 -19.44 3.61
CA ARG A 58 6.54 -19.57 2.81
C ARG A 58 6.50 -18.62 1.62
N ALA A 59 7.28 -17.54 1.62
CA ALA A 59 7.31 -16.57 0.54
C ALA A 59 8.75 -16.14 0.23
N SER A 60 9.27 -16.59 -0.91
CA SER A 60 10.60 -16.21 -1.40
C SER A 60 10.66 -14.80 -2.02
N TYR A 61 9.52 -14.13 -2.12
CA TYR A 61 9.34 -12.82 -2.76
C TYR A 61 8.60 -11.83 -1.84
N GLU A 62 8.51 -12.11 -0.54
CA GLU A 62 7.72 -11.29 0.39
C GLU A 62 8.28 -9.89 0.57
N ASP A 63 9.60 -9.72 0.44
CA ASP A 63 10.24 -8.41 0.35
C ASP A 63 9.76 -7.58 -0.85
N GLU A 64 9.18 -8.24 -1.86
CA GLU A 64 8.60 -7.59 -3.04
C GLU A 64 7.12 -7.20 -2.86
N ILE A 65 6.48 -7.56 -1.73
CA ILE A 65 5.05 -7.31 -1.47
C ILE A 65 4.86 -6.58 -0.14
N PRO A 66 4.14 -5.44 -0.12
CA PRO A 66 3.86 -4.74 1.12
C PRO A 66 2.92 -5.52 2.06
N PRO A 67 3.11 -5.44 3.39
CA PRO A 67 4.16 -4.67 4.07
C PRO A 67 5.50 -5.41 4.10
N SER A 68 6.59 -4.70 3.80
CA SER A 68 7.95 -5.24 3.87
C SER A 68 8.34 -5.64 5.31
N PHE A 69 9.43 -6.40 5.48
CA PHE A 69 9.96 -6.68 6.82
C PHE A 69 10.40 -5.43 7.58
N THR A 70 10.81 -4.38 6.87
CA THR A 70 11.13 -3.07 7.45
C THR A 70 9.87 -2.38 7.95
N ALA A 71 8.78 -2.36 7.18
CA ALA A 71 7.49 -1.84 7.62
C ALA A 71 6.96 -2.59 8.85
N LEU A 72 7.09 -3.92 8.85
CA LEU A 72 6.76 -4.76 10.01
C LEU A 72 7.63 -4.42 11.23
N HIS A 73 8.93 -4.18 11.03
CA HIS A 73 9.84 -3.77 12.11
C HIS A 73 9.39 -2.46 12.75
N PHE A 74 9.12 -1.44 11.93
CA PHE A 74 8.70 -0.15 12.44
C PHE A 74 7.33 -0.22 13.12
N HIS A 75 6.42 -1.06 12.63
CA HIS A 75 5.15 -1.32 13.33
C HIS A 75 5.36 -1.96 14.70
N TRP A 76 6.26 -2.93 14.79
CA TRP A 76 6.64 -3.56 16.05
C TRP A 76 7.27 -2.56 17.04
N LEU A 77 8.19 -1.71 16.57
CA LEU A 77 8.80 -0.64 17.39
C LEU A 77 7.71 0.28 17.96
N ARG A 78 6.78 0.76 17.12
CA ARG A 78 5.67 1.61 17.59
C ARG A 78 4.79 0.91 18.61
N SER A 79 4.56 -0.38 18.46
CA SER A 79 3.80 -1.18 19.43
C SER A 79 4.55 -1.26 20.77
N CYS A 80 5.88 -1.43 20.76
CA CYS A 80 6.71 -1.41 21.96
C CYS A 80 6.65 -0.06 22.68
N LEU A 81 6.64 1.05 21.92
CA LEU A 81 6.47 2.40 22.50
C LEU A 81 5.17 2.49 23.29
N VAL A 82 4.06 2.06 22.69
CA VAL A 82 2.74 2.10 23.33
C VAL A 82 2.75 1.29 24.63
N SER A 83 3.29 0.06 24.61
CA SER A 83 3.42 -0.76 25.81
C SER A 83 4.24 -0.07 26.90
N GLN A 84 5.39 0.50 26.56
CA GLN A 84 6.25 1.21 27.51
C GLN A 84 5.58 2.46 28.10
N MET A 85 4.77 3.17 27.30
CA MET A 85 4.00 4.31 27.79
C MET A 85 2.91 3.86 28.78
N TYR A 86 2.24 2.74 28.51
CA TYR A 86 1.23 2.18 29.40
C TYR A 86 1.81 1.61 30.70
N GLU A 87 3.04 1.08 30.68
CA GLU A 87 3.73 0.64 31.92
C GLU A 87 3.90 1.78 32.93
N GLN A 88 4.08 3.01 32.44
CA GLN A 88 4.23 4.22 33.26
C GLN A 88 2.89 4.84 33.69
N ALA A 89 1.74 4.25 33.31
CA ALA A 89 0.43 4.85 33.56
C ALA A 89 0.07 4.97 35.05
N SER A 90 0.75 4.22 35.92
CA SER A 90 0.58 4.29 37.38
C SER A 90 1.53 5.27 38.05
N ASP A 91 2.49 5.85 37.31
CA ASP A 91 3.50 6.75 37.85
C ASP A 91 3.05 8.20 37.75
N ASN A 92 3.38 9.01 38.76
CA ASN A 92 3.10 10.46 38.77
C ASN A 92 4.02 11.26 37.84
N THR A 93 4.95 10.61 37.16
CA THR A 93 5.92 11.24 36.26
C THR A 93 6.14 10.32 35.07
N ILE A 94 5.85 10.84 33.87
CA ILE A 94 6.00 10.10 32.62
C ILE A 94 7.33 10.52 31.98
N ALA A 95 8.21 9.56 31.73
CA ALA A 95 9.40 9.75 30.92
C ALA A 95 9.07 9.46 29.46
N LEU A 96 9.15 10.50 28.62
CA LEU A 96 8.97 10.35 27.18
C LEU A 96 10.25 9.77 26.55
N PRO A 97 10.17 8.62 25.86
CA PRO A 97 11.31 8.07 25.15
C PRO A 97 11.61 8.86 23.88
N THR A 98 12.81 8.67 23.33
CA THR A 98 13.20 9.28 22.06
C THR A 98 12.41 8.65 20.91
N TYR A 99 11.52 9.42 20.29
CA TYR A 99 10.65 8.93 19.20
C TYR A 99 11.40 8.25 18.03
N SER A 100 12.62 8.71 17.72
CA SER A 100 13.45 8.11 16.67
C SER A 100 13.83 6.65 16.92
N GLU A 101 13.91 6.23 18.18
CA GLU A 101 14.18 4.84 18.54
C GLU A 101 12.97 3.92 18.32
N TYR A 102 11.78 4.49 18.11
CA TYR A 102 10.52 3.77 18.01
C TYR A 102 9.86 3.92 16.63
N GLY A 103 10.64 4.23 15.60
CA GLY A 103 10.18 4.26 14.21
C GLY A 103 9.40 5.53 13.84
N TYR A 104 9.80 6.66 14.39
CA TYR A 104 9.30 7.99 14.01
C TYR A 104 10.45 8.90 13.57
N GLU A 105 10.15 9.87 12.72
CA GLU A 105 11.05 10.98 12.42
C GLU A 105 10.46 12.26 13.03
N VAL A 106 11.33 13.10 13.60
CA VAL A 106 10.97 14.44 14.10
C VAL A 106 11.34 15.44 13.01
N ARG A 107 10.35 16.11 12.44
CA ARG A 107 10.59 17.12 11.41
C ARG A 107 10.89 18.46 12.09
N ASN A 108 12.07 19.01 11.78
CA ASN A 108 12.62 20.22 12.43
C ASN A 108 11.78 21.49 12.19
N CYS A 109 10.90 21.47 11.20
CA CYS A 109 10.13 22.63 10.78
C CYS A 109 8.91 22.92 11.67
N ASP A 110 8.38 21.91 12.38
CA ASP A 110 7.06 21.98 13.00
C ASP A 110 6.94 21.15 14.29
N THR A 111 8.04 20.57 14.78
CA THR A 111 8.04 19.59 15.89
C THR A 111 7.10 18.40 15.62
N THR A 112 6.73 18.19 14.36
CA THR A 112 5.82 17.10 14.00
C THR A 112 6.58 15.79 14.05
N VAL A 113 6.01 14.86 14.80
CA VAL A 113 6.45 13.48 14.85
C VAL A 113 5.63 12.70 13.83
N VAL A 114 6.29 12.18 12.80
CA VAL A 114 5.61 11.34 11.79
C VAL A 114 6.18 9.92 11.79
N PRO A 115 5.32 8.91 11.58
CA PRO A 115 5.77 7.53 11.55
C PRO A 115 6.64 7.26 10.31
N ILE A 116 7.74 6.54 10.51
CA ILE A 116 8.51 5.95 9.42
C ILE A 116 7.75 4.70 8.98
N TRP A 117 7.19 4.74 7.78
CA TRP A 117 6.35 3.65 7.26
C TRP A 117 7.18 2.47 6.78
N ASP A 118 8.31 2.74 6.12
CA ASP A 118 9.18 1.74 5.51
C ASP A 118 10.56 2.36 5.26
N ASP A 119 11.53 1.59 4.77
CA ASP A 119 12.76 2.18 4.24
C ASP A 119 12.51 2.97 2.95
N LYS A 120 13.40 3.92 2.70
CA LYS A 120 13.28 4.84 1.57
C LYS A 120 13.21 4.12 0.22
N HIS A 121 13.92 3.00 0.05
CA HIS A 121 13.94 2.27 -1.20
C HIS A 121 12.58 1.60 -1.48
N HIS A 122 11.98 0.94 -0.48
CA HIS A 122 10.64 0.38 -0.61
C HIS A 122 9.57 1.46 -0.80
N ILE A 123 9.63 2.59 -0.08
CA ILE A 123 8.72 3.71 -0.32
C ILE A 123 8.81 4.19 -1.78
N GLU A 124 10.02 4.40 -2.29
CA GLU A 124 10.21 4.82 -3.69
C GLU A 124 9.70 3.77 -4.68
N ALA A 125 9.90 2.48 -4.41
CA ALA A 125 9.39 1.39 -5.25
C ALA A 125 7.84 1.38 -5.28
N VAL A 126 7.19 1.49 -4.12
CA VAL A 126 5.73 1.57 -4.00
C VAL A 126 5.20 2.83 -4.71
N GLU A 127 5.81 3.99 -4.48
CA GLU A 127 5.41 5.22 -5.16
C GLU A 127 5.54 5.10 -6.67
N ASN A 128 6.62 4.50 -7.18
CA ASN A 128 6.82 4.30 -8.61
C ASN A 128 5.77 3.33 -9.18
N HIS A 129 5.44 2.28 -8.44
CA HIS A 129 4.39 1.35 -8.80
C HIS A 129 3.01 2.02 -8.84
N VAL A 130 2.66 2.82 -7.82
CA VAL A 130 1.41 3.59 -7.77
C VAL A 130 1.37 4.63 -8.90
N LYS A 131 2.45 5.39 -9.12
CA LYS A 131 2.55 6.35 -10.24
C LYS A 131 2.32 5.66 -11.57
N TRP A 132 2.86 4.46 -11.74
CA TRP A 132 2.65 3.66 -12.94
C TRP A 132 1.20 3.21 -13.10
N LEU A 133 0.59 2.67 -12.02
CA LEU A 133 -0.81 2.24 -11.99
C LEU A 133 -1.77 3.38 -12.29
N LEU A 134 -1.45 4.61 -11.88
CA LEU A 134 -2.32 5.78 -12.06
C LEU A 134 -2.10 6.52 -13.39
N ARG A 135 -0.85 6.57 -13.90
CA ARG A 135 -0.52 7.42 -15.07
C ARG A 135 -0.52 6.65 -16.39
N GLY A 136 -0.25 5.34 -16.35
CA GLY A 136 -0.23 4.42 -17.49
C GLY A 136 0.37 4.97 -18.79
N CYS A 137 -0.06 4.41 -19.92
CA CYS A 137 0.26 4.93 -21.26
C CYS A 137 -0.97 5.54 -21.93
N LYS A 138 -0.76 6.49 -22.85
CA LYS A 138 -1.83 7.17 -23.61
C LYS A 138 -1.70 6.90 -25.11
N CYS A 139 -1.25 5.69 -25.47
CA CYS A 139 -0.91 5.35 -26.85
C CYS A 139 -2.17 5.25 -27.72
N LYS A 140 -2.25 6.08 -28.76
CA LYS A 140 -3.35 6.03 -29.74
C LYS A 140 -3.11 5.01 -30.86
N LYS A 141 -1.84 4.78 -31.23
CA LYS A 141 -1.41 3.96 -32.37
C LYS A 141 -0.91 2.55 -31.98
N GLY A 142 -1.33 2.05 -30.81
CA GLY A 142 -0.94 0.76 -30.26
C GLY A 142 0.23 0.79 -29.27
N CYS A 143 0.26 -0.19 -28.37
CA CYS A 143 1.21 -0.28 -27.24
C CYS A 143 2.43 -1.18 -27.51
N MET A 144 2.49 -1.83 -28.67
CA MET A 144 3.58 -2.73 -29.06
C MET A 144 4.82 -2.02 -29.62
N LYS A 145 4.79 -0.70 -29.75
CA LYS A 145 5.92 0.09 -30.27
C LYS A 145 6.79 0.61 -29.12
N ASN A 146 8.07 0.85 -29.38
CA ASN A 146 9.03 1.35 -28.37
C ASN A 146 8.73 2.77 -27.88
N ASN A 147 7.74 3.46 -28.47
CA ASN A 147 7.21 4.72 -27.98
C ASN A 147 6.21 4.56 -26.82
N CYS A 148 5.74 3.34 -26.54
CA CYS A 148 4.87 3.05 -25.41
C CYS A 148 5.69 2.93 -24.13
N LYS A 149 5.34 3.75 -23.12
CA LYS A 149 6.01 3.73 -21.81
C LYS A 149 5.92 2.37 -21.11
N CYS A 150 4.78 1.67 -21.25
CA CYS A 150 4.61 0.34 -20.68
C CYS A 150 5.60 -0.66 -21.29
N LYS A 151 5.68 -0.72 -22.63
CA LYS A 151 6.63 -1.60 -23.33
C LYS A 151 8.09 -1.23 -23.04
N LYS A 152 8.42 0.07 -22.99
CA LYS A 152 9.78 0.53 -22.69
C LYS A 152 10.26 0.09 -21.30
N ASN A 153 9.35 0.03 -20.33
CA ASN A 153 9.63 -0.40 -18.97
C ASN A 153 9.44 -1.92 -18.77
N ASN A 154 9.23 -2.68 -19.85
CA ASN A 154 8.92 -4.11 -19.81
C ASN A 154 7.71 -4.48 -18.93
N GLN A 155 6.70 -3.60 -18.91
CA GLN A 155 5.45 -3.75 -18.14
C GLN A 155 4.23 -3.86 -19.07
N LYS A 156 3.21 -4.61 -18.63
CA LYS A 156 1.94 -4.77 -19.37
C LYS A 156 1.00 -3.58 -19.16
N CYS A 157 0.14 -3.23 -20.10
CA CYS A 157 -0.83 -2.15 -19.88
C CYS A 157 -1.77 -2.48 -18.71
N GLY A 158 -1.82 -1.60 -17.70
CA GLY A 158 -2.67 -1.72 -16.53
C GLY A 158 -3.81 -0.70 -16.49
N PRO A 159 -4.58 -0.65 -15.38
CA PRO A 159 -5.81 0.16 -15.25
C PRO A 159 -5.64 1.67 -15.51
N GLY A 160 -4.46 2.26 -15.22
CA GLY A 160 -4.21 3.68 -15.53
C GLY A 160 -3.84 3.97 -16.98
N CYS A 161 -3.81 2.97 -17.86
CA CYS A 161 -3.55 3.20 -19.29
C CYS A 161 -4.83 3.69 -19.98
N SER A 162 -4.69 4.76 -20.76
CA SER A 162 -5.75 5.30 -21.63
C SER A 162 -5.42 5.05 -23.11
N CYS A 163 -4.83 3.90 -23.42
CA CYS A 163 -4.49 3.54 -24.79
C CYS A 163 -5.72 3.01 -25.54
N ILE A 164 -5.85 3.37 -26.81
CA ILE A 164 -7.02 3.01 -27.64
C ILE A 164 -6.96 1.54 -28.11
N ASN A 165 -5.75 0.98 -28.21
CA ASN A 165 -5.53 -0.36 -28.75
C ASN A 165 -4.65 -1.17 -27.78
N TYR A 166 -5.29 -1.89 -26.85
CA TYR A 166 -4.74 -2.62 -25.71
C TYR A 166 -3.93 -3.88 -26.08
N GLN A 167 -3.04 -3.77 -27.07
CA GLN A 167 -2.27 -4.90 -27.59
C GLN A 167 -1.17 -5.40 -26.63
N ASN A 168 -0.84 -4.62 -25.58
CA ASN A 168 0.19 -4.96 -24.60
C ASN A 168 -0.41 -5.40 -23.25
N CYS A 169 -1.64 -5.94 -23.25
CA CYS A 169 -2.27 -6.52 -22.07
C CYS A 169 -1.89 -8.00 -21.90
N SER A 170 -1.96 -8.52 -20.67
CA SER A 170 -1.97 -9.96 -20.45
C SER A 170 -3.26 -10.52 -21.05
N GLU A 171 -3.15 -11.61 -21.80
CA GLU A 171 -4.31 -12.39 -22.22
C GLU A 171 -5.04 -12.95 -21.00
N SER A 172 -5.98 -12.18 -20.46
CA SER A 172 -7.12 -12.66 -19.69
C SER A 172 -8.14 -11.54 -19.50
N VAL A 173 -9.40 -11.86 -19.83
CA VAL A 173 -10.62 -11.07 -19.71
C VAL A 173 -10.85 -10.03 -20.82
N GLY A 174 -11.39 -10.54 -21.92
CA GLY A 174 -12.05 -9.72 -22.92
C GLY A 174 -13.28 -9.02 -22.33
N ILE A 175 -13.28 -7.69 -22.42
CA ILE A 175 -14.49 -6.91 -22.68
C ILE A 175 -14.07 -5.85 -23.70
N CYS A 176 -14.11 -6.23 -24.98
CA CYS A 176 -14.36 -5.26 -26.04
C CYS A 176 -15.86 -4.95 -25.97
N SER A 177 -16.23 -3.74 -25.61
CA SER A 177 -17.43 -3.16 -26.19
C SER A 177 -16.96 -2.02 -27.08
N GLU A 178 -17.11 -2.23 -28.38
CA GLU A 178 -17.16 -1.17 -29.37
C GLU A 178 -18.20 -0.16 -28.91
N ILE A 179 -17.77 1.08 -28.67
CA ILE A 179 -18.69 2.20 -28.69
C ILE A 179 -18.69 2.66 -30.15
N GLU A 180 -19.62 2.12 -30.92
CA GLU A 180 -20.03 2.69 -32.20
C GLU A 180 -20.63 4.07 -31.91
N ILE A 181 -19.95 5.12 -32.35
CA ILE A 181 -20.50 6.47 -32.39
C ILE A 181 -21.25 6.56 -33.72
N GLU A 182 -22.56 6.33 -33.70
CA GLU A 182 -23.41 6.68 -34.83
C GLU A 182 -23.63 8.19 -34.86
N GLU A 183 -23.08 8.81 -35.90
CA GLU A 183 -23.38 10.15 -36.35
C GLU A 183 -24.75 10.16 -37.04
N SER A 184 -25.73 10.85 -36.47
CA SER A 184 -26.92 11.26 -37.23
C SER A 184 -27.22 12.74 -36.99
N VAL A 185 -27.22 13.47 -38.11
CA VAL A 185 -27.50 14.89 -38.25
C VAL A 185 -28.98 15.05 -38.60
N GLY A 186 -29.71 15.97 -37.94
CA GLY A 186 -31.06 16.33 -38.37
C GLY A 186 -31.80 17.27 -37.41
N LEU A 187 -31.81 18.55 -37.76
CA LEU A 187 -32.40 19.70 -37.05
C LEU A 187 -33.89 19.56 -36.69
N ALA A 188 -34.28 20.14 -35.55
CA ALA A 188 -35.38 21.12 -35.50
C ALA A 188 -35.25 22.06 -34.28
N SER A 189 -35.42 23.35 -34.59
CA SER A 189 -35.34 24.54 -33.75
C SER A 189 -36.54 24.69 -32.79
N SER A 190 -36.29 25.16 -31.57
CA SER A 190 -37.13 26.18 -30.91
C SER A 190 -36.33 26.84 -29.79
N GLY A 191 -35.93 28.09 -30.01
CA GLY A 191 -35.28 28.91 -29.00
C GLY A 191 -36.26 29.40 -27.93
N SER A 192 -35.72 29.70 -26.75
CA SER A 192 -36.16 30.84 -25.93
C SER A 192 -35.03 31.21 -24.97
N ASP A 193 -34.73 32.51 -24.99
CA ASP A 193 -33.71 33.22 -24.24
C ASP A 193 -33.86 33.08 -22.72
N SER A 194 -32.74 33.15 -21.99
CA SER A 194 -32.60 34.08 -20.86
C SER A 194 -31.16 34.11 -20.34
N GLU A 195 -30.73 35.33 -20.06
CA GLU A 195 -29.36 35.82 -19.83
C GLU A 195 -28.85 35.56 -18.39
N ASP A 196 -27.52 35.49 -18.28
CA ASP A 196 -26.62 35.97 -17.22
C ASP A 196 -27.07 36.00 -15.74
N GLU A 197 -26.23 35.42 -14.87
CA GLU A 197 -25.50 36.25 -13.89
C GLU A 197 -24.33 35.51 -13.22
N GLN A 198 -23.18 36.19 -13.21
CA GLN A 198 -21.96 35.85 -12.48
C GLN A 198 -22.14 36.22 -11.00
N VAL A 199 -21.75 35.36 -10.07
CA VAL A 199 -21.62 35.75 -8.65
C VAL A 199 -20.16 35.80 -8.25
N THR A 200 -19.78 37.02 -7.89
CA THR A 200 -18.47 37.52 -7.49
C THR A 200 -18.09 37.06 -6.08
N ILE A 201 -16.79 36.92 -5.87
CA ILE A 201 -16.12 36.75 -4.58
C ILE A 201 -16.27 38.04 -3.75
N GLN A 202 -16.67 37.93 -2.48
CA GLN A 202 -16.41 38.97 -1.47
C GLN A 202 -15.64 38.38 -0.30
N ASN A 203 -14.44 38.93 -0.12
CA ASN A 203 -13.68 38.91 1.13
C ASN A 203 -14.33 39.90 2.09
N ASP A 204 -14.48 39.53 3.36
CA ASP A 204 -14.55 40.52 4.44
C ASP A 204 -13.73 40.06 5.64
N ASN A 205 -12.83 40.97 6.03
CA ASN A 205 -12.08 40.97 7.27
C ASN A 205 -12.99 41.39 8.43
N LEU A 206 -12.87 40.70 9.57
CA LEU A 206 -12.81 41.30 10.91
C LEU A 206 -12.26 40.29 11.92
#